data_AF-A0A8H7K6N8-F1
#
_entry.id   AF-A0A8H7K6N8-F1
#
_cell.length_a   1.000
_cell.length_b   1.000
_cell.length_c   1.000
_cell.angle_alpha   90.00
_cell.angle_beta   90.00
_cell.angle_gamma   90.00
#
_symmetry.space_group_name_H-M   'P 1'
#
loop_
_entity.id
_entity.type
_entity.pdbx_description
1 polymer ?
#
loop_
_entity_poly.entity_id
_entity_poly.type
_entity_poly.pdbx_seq_one_letter_code
_entity_poly.pdbx_strand_id
1 'polypeptide(L)' 'MFAKKLAVVIVSLAATIAVAAVPPYFQCGGKNWEGETECQTGWKCVEQNEWSSNVSRTTATTVRTKSRIEKDE' A
#
# COMPACT_ATOMS: atom_id res chain seq x y z
N MET A 1 -34.86 48.68 -2.25
CA MET A 1 -33.53 48.05 -2.25
C MET A 1 -33.65 46.73 -1.50
N PHE A 2 -34.02 45.65 -2.19
CA PHE A 2 -34.16 44.33 -1.57
C PHE A 2 -32.81 43.64 -1.59
N ALA A 3 -32.08 43.74 -0.47
CA ALA A 3 -30.82 43.05 -0.24
C ALA A 3 -31.07 41.53 -0.35
N LYS A 4 -30.75 40.97 -1.51
CA LYS A 4 -30.76 39.53 -1.75
C LYS A 4 -29.75 38.91 -0.79
N LYS A 5 -30.26 38.27 0.25
CA LYS A 5 -29.50 37.41 1.16
C LYS A 5 -28.92 36.26 0.32
N LEU A 6 -27.70 36.45 -0.18
CA LEU A 6 -26.88 35.38 -0.74
C LEU A 6 -26.34 34.57 0.44
N ALA A 7 -27.20 33.71 1.00
CA ALA A 7 -26.73 32.64 1.87
C ALA A 7 -26.05 31.61 0.97
N VAL A 8 -24.75 31.79 0.76
CA VAL A 8 -23.89 30.78 0.11
C VAL A 8 -23.79 29.61 1.10
N VAL A 9 -24.65 28.61 0.92
CA VAL A 9 -24.55 27.35 1.65
C VAL A 9 -23.42 26.56 1.00
N ILE A 10 -22.22 26.69 1.56
CA ILE A 10 -21.04 25.93 1.14
C ILE A 10 -21.24 24.50 1.67
N VAL A 11 -21.90 23.64 0.90
CA VAL A 11 -21.95 22.21 1.19
C VAL A 11 -20.56 21.66 0.92
N SER A 12 -19.78 21.44 1.97
CA SER A 12 -18.47 20.82 1.90
C SER A 12 -18.63 19.37 1.42
N LEU A 13 -18.31 19.12 0.15
CA LEU A 13 -18.25 17.77 -0.41
C LEU A 13 -16.98 17.08 0.11
N ALA A 14 -17.10 16.34 1.21
CA ALA A 14 -16.02 15.48 1.68
C ALA A 14 -15.91 14.29 0.72
N ALA A 15 -14.97 14.35 -0.23
CA ALA A 15 -14.61 13.21 -1.06
C ALA A 15 -13.79 12.23 -0.21
N THR A 16 -14.38 11.09 0.15
CA THR A 16 -13.65 9.98 0.76
C THR A 16 -12.75 9.34 -0.30
N ILE A 17 -11.44 9.49 -0.16
CA ILE A 17 -10.45 8.75 -0.95
C ILE A 17 -10.39 7.31 -0.45
N ALA A 18 -10.81 6.36 -1.29
CA ALA A 18 -10.68 4.93 -0.99
C ALA A 18 -9.25 4.50 -1.31
N VAL A 19 -8.47 4.14 -0.28
CA VAL A 19 -7.11 3.61 -0.43
C VAL A 19 -7.23 2.12 -0.75
N ALA A 20 -6.88 1.73 -1.97
CA ALA A 20 -6.89 0.33 -2.39
C ALA A 20 -5.50 -0.29 -2.19
N ALA A 21 -5.45 -1.51 -1.67
CA ALA A 21 -4.17 -2.21 -1.50
C ALA A 21 -3.51 -2.52 -2.86
N VAL A 22 -2.20 -2.31 -2.95
CA VAL A 22 -1.41 -2.53 -4.16
C VAL A 22 -1.36 -4.03 -4.49
N PRO A 23 -1.70 -4.43 -5.73
CA PRO A 23 -1.67 -5.83 -6.14
C PRO A 23 -0.24 -6.40 -6.22
N PRO A 24 -0.10 -7.74 -6.25
CA PRO A 24 1.18 -8.42 -6.38
C PRO A 24 2.01 -7.96 -7.56
N TYR A 25 3.32 -7.80 -7.35
CA TYR A 25 4.32 -7.42 -8.35
C TYR A 25 4.21 -5.99 -8.88
N PHE A 26 3.25 -5.20 -8.41
CA PHE A 26 3.15 -3.77 -8.74
C PHE A 26 4.08 -2.92 -7.87
N GLN A 27 4.34 -1.69 -8.31
CA GLN A 27 5.12 -0.73 -7.55
C GLN A 27 4.33 -0.24 -6.33
N CYS A 28 4.99 -0.22 -5.17
CA CYS A 28 4.42 0.20 -3.88
C CYS A 28 5.33 1.21 -3.16
N GLY A 29 6.42 1.65 -3.80
CA GLY A 29 7.38 2.56 -3.18
C GLY A 29 8.55 2.91 -4.09
N GLY A 30 9.43 3.75 -3.56
CA GLY A 30 10.60 4.28 -4.25
C GLY A 30 10.69 5.81 -4.12
N LYS A 31 11.81 6.38 -4.54
CA LYS A 31 12.06 7.81 -4.53
C LYS A 31 11.03 8.56 -5.37
N ASN A 32 10.34 9.53 -4.74
CA ASN A 32 9.23 10.31 -5.30
C ASN A 32 7.98 9.48 -5.67
N TRP A 33 7.76 8.32 -5.04
CA TRP A 33 6.50 7.58 -5.18
C TRP A 33 5.38 8.25 -4.37
N GLU A 34 4.33 8.71 -5.05
CA GLU A 34 3.15 9.36 -4.45
C GLU A 34 1.91 8.46 -4.44
N GLY A 35 2.03 7.25 -4.98
CA GLY A 35 0.93 6.28 -5.02
C GLY A 35 0.80 5.47 -3.74
N GLU A 36 -0.11 4.49 -3.77
CA GLU A 36 -0.38 3.59 -2.67
C GLU A 36 0.88 2.82 -2.26
N THR A 37 1.08 2.72 -0.94
CA THR A 37 2.20 1.98 -0.32
C THR A 37 1.71 0.75 0.44
N GLU A 38 0.40 0.66 0.66
CA GLU A 38 -0.22 -0.42 1.40
C GLU A 38 -0.37 -1.66 0.51
N CYS A 39 0.28 -2.75 0.90
CA CYS A 39 0.24 -4.02 0.18
C CYS A 39 -0.95 -4.86 0.65
N GLN A 40 -1.46 -5.74 -0.22
CA GLN A 40 -2.46 -6.74 0.19
C GLN A 40 -2.00 -7.57 1.39
N THR A 41 -2.94 -8.04 2.20
CA THR A 41 -2.64 -8.88 3.36
C THR A 41 -1.81 -10.10 2.96
N GLY A 42 -0.70 -10.35 3.67
CA GLY A 42 0.24 -11.43 3.33
C GLY A 42 1.31 -11.06 2.29
N TRP A 43 1.32 -9.82 1.82
CA TRP A 43 2.34 -9.27 0.91
C TRP A 43 3.10 -8.13 1.58
N LYS A 44 4.30 -7.85 1.08
CA LYS A 44 5.15 -6.76 1.56
C LYS A 44 5.72 -5.97 0.39
N CYS A 45 5.93 -4.69 0.63
CA CYS A 45 6.67 -3.84 -0.29
C CYS A 45 8.16 -4.14 -0.11
N VAL A 46 8.78 -4.68 -1.15
CA VAL A 46 10.20 -5.05 -1.14
C VAL A 46 10.95 -4.07 -2.04
N GLU A 47 11.97 -3.43 -1.49
CA GLU A 47 12.84 -2.52 -2.22
C GLU A 47 13.62 -3.30 -3.29
N GLN A 48 13.54 -2.84 -4.55
CA GLN A 48 14.36 -3.36 -5.65
C GLN A 48 15.55 -2.44 -5.90
N ASN A 49 15.34 -1.13 -5.77
CA ASN A 49 16.36 -0.09 -5.82
C ASN A 49 15.80 1.19 -5.18
N GLU A 50 16.64 2.23 -5.10
CA GLU A 50 16.28 3.55 -4.54
C GLU A 50 15.00 4.15 -5.16
N TRP A 51 14.71 3.87 -6.43
CA TRP A 51 13.61 4.46 -7.19
C TRP A 51 12.36 3.58 -7.24
N SER A 52 12.48 2.30 -6.90
CA SER A 52 11.40 1.34 -7.09
C SER A 52 11.41 0.25 -6.04
N SER A 53 10.26 0.07 -5.43
CA SER A 53 9.91 -1.06 -4.57
C SER A 53 8.67 -1.73 -5.13
N ASN A 54 8.68 -3.06 -5.20
CA ASN A 54 7.57 -3.84 -5.73
C ASN A 54 6.92 -4.73 -4.66
N VAL A 55 5.63 -5.02 -4.83
CA VAL A 55 4.88 -5.90 -3.93
C VAL A 55 5.32 -7.33 -4.18
N SER A 56 5.98 -7.92 -3.19
CA SER A 56 6.42 -9.31 -3.25
C SER A 56 5.78 -10.09 -2.12
N ARG A 57 5.67 -11.41 -2.29
CA ARG A 57 5.24 -12.25 -1.16
C ARG A 57 6.24 -12.04 -0.06
N THR A 58 5.74 -11.86 1.16
CA THR A 58 6.53 -12.36 2.27
C THR A 58 6.52 -13.86 2.04
N THR A 59 7.58 -14.38 1.41
CA THR A 59 7.94 -15.75 1.75
C THR A 59 8.00 -15.71 3.27
N ALA A 60 7.19 -16.53 3.93
CA ALA A 60 7.62 -17.04 5.20
C ALA A 60 8.92 -17.80 4.91
N THR A 61 10.02 -17.08 4.65
CA THR A 61 11.36 -17.61 4.74
C THR A 61 11.62 -17.72 6.22
N THR A 62 10.98 -18.75 6.77
CA THR A 62 11.57 -19.63 7.74
C THR A 62 11.87 -18.93 9.07
N VAL A 63 11.07 -19.27 10.08
CA VAL A 63 11.71 -19.81 11.29
C VAL A 63 12.53 -21.02 10.81
N ARG A 64 13.73 -20.77 10.24
CA ARG A 64 14.74 -21.81 10.06
C ARG A 64 15.45 -21.92 11.39
N THR A 65 14.69 -22.26 12.40
CA THR A 65 15.24 -22.84 13.60
C THR A 65 14.81 -24.30 13.57
N LYS A 66 15.64 -25.08 12.86
CA LYS A 66 15.82 -26.54 13.00
C LYS A 66 14.90 -27.49 12.19
N SER A 67 15.20 -27.67 10.90
CA SER A 67 14.92 -28.95 10.18
C SER A 67 15.73 -29.10 8.87
N ARG A 68 17.03 -28.80 8.93
CA ARG A 68 18.04 -29.64 8.22
C ARG A 68 18.54 -30.69 9.22
N ILE A 69 17.59 -31.48 9.77
CA ILE A 69 17.76 -32.80 10.39
C ILE A 69 16.42 -33.52 10.21
N GLU A 70 16.02 -33.74 8.96
CA GLU A 70 15.29 -34.94 8.52
C GLU A 70 16.30 -35.52 7.53
N LYS A 71 17.19 -36.43 7.94
CA LYS A 71 16.96 -37.88 7.85
C LYS A 71 16.12 -38.23 6.63
N ASP A 72 16.70 -37.98 5.47
CA ASP A 72 16.59 -38.94 4.38
C ASP A 72 17.26 -40.24 4.89
N GLU A 73 16.46 -41.29 5.03
CA GLU A 73 16.87 -42.66 5.38
C GLU A 73 17.80 -43.27 4.34
#